data_AF-A0A9D1FKV9-F1
#
_entry.id   AF-A0A9D1FKV9-F1
#
_cell.length_a   1.000
_cell.length_b   1.000
_cell.length_c   1.000
_cell.angle_alpha   90.00
_cell.angle_beta   90.00
_cell.angle_gamma   90.00
#
_symmetry.space_group_name_H-M   'P 1'
#
loop_
_entity.id
_entity.type
_entity.pdbx_description
1 polymer ?
#
loop_
_entity_poly.entity_id
_entity_poly.type
_entity_poly.pdbx_seq_one_letter_code
_entity_poly.pdbx_strand_id
1 'polypeptide(L)'
;MPQNSYYASSEAHKKLSSTSDQIIKKTPLTGARIVADKLVNSVFTYAPKGMQGSRNSNFYEFLSMGLIPNITGSAMLIALFNLANSKFRNPDRAFAAIPGRKMAYGVVFYALGKWLGSKFINKGIEHKTGIDLEMPYKKVVTELPEHEGDTDLTRVEYHRVFESADFPRFDLINKMGEQQGNRFLWWDKIAKKMGFKTPLNSPDQTIQDKVREVIVKATSAKYISSYIWAALGVALAAQEPFEKPVVMPVSGTTKERIKGFGKNFATTLKDSFLQLYNGNPGKYMYASKILGRTLIFGALASTVLGIFNATRGFRIADNQPDTQIDIDKEYEVH
;
A
#
# COMPACT_ATOMS: atom_id res chain seq x y z
N MET A 1 -46.29 24.34 -5.97
CA MET A 1 -45.41 23.33 -5.33
C MET A 1 -44.97 22.34 -6.40
N PRO A 2 -43.70 22.35 -6.85
CA PRO A 2 -43.24 21.39 -7.84
C PRO A 2 -42.36 20.29 -7.21
N GLN A 3 -42.73 19.05 -7.56
CA GLN A 3 -42.02 17.80 -7.34
C GLN A 3 -40.75 17.75 -8.20
N ASN A 4 -39.58 17.53 -7.60
CA ASN A 4 -38.36 17.14 -8.33
C ASN A 4 -37.73 15.92 -7.64
N SER A 5 -38.28 14.74 -7.92
CA SER A 5 -37.63 13.46 -7.64
C SER A 5 -36.58 13.19 -8.73
N TYR A 6 -35.30 13.26 -8.36
CA TYR A 6 -34.18 12.91 -9.21
C TYR A 6 -34.05 11.39 -9.33
N TYR A 7 -34.78 10.78 -10.26
CA TYR A 7 -34.38 9.50 -10.85
C TYR A 7 -33.69 9.78 -12.18
N ALA A 8 -32.36 9.82 -12.17
CA ALA A 8 -31.58 9.96 -13.39
C ALA A 8 -31.70 8.69 -14.25
N SER A 9 -31.94 8.84 -15.56
CA SER A 9 -32.03 7.71 -16.48
C SER A 9 -30.70 6.92 -16.56
N SER A 10 -30.78 5.65 -16.93
CA SER A 10 -29.62 4.72 -16.94
C SER A 10 -28.45 5.20 -17.83
N GLU A 11 -28.70 6.04 -18.82
CA GLU A 11 -27.68 6.64 -19.68
C GLU A 11 -27.00 7.86 -19.03
N ALA A 12 -27.73 8.67 -18.26
CA ALA A 12 -27.18 9.76 -17.47
C ALA A 12 -26.27 9.21 -16.36
N HIS A 13 -26.62 8.07 -15.75
CA HIS A 13 -25.76 7.35 -14.81
C HIS A 13 -24.45 6.85 -15.46
N LYS A 14 -24.48 6.38 -16.71
CA LYS A 14 -23.27 5.96 -17.44
C LYS A 14 -22.35 7.15 -17.77
N LYS A 15 -22.89 8.29 -18.22
CA LYS A 15 -22.10 9.50 -18.48
C LYS A 15 -21.55 10.15 -17.19
N LEU A 16 -22.32 10.23 -16.09
CA LEU A 16 -21.81 10.67 -14.79
C LEU A 16 -20.74 9.72 -14.20
N SER A 17 -20.74 8.43 -14.58
CA SER A 17 -19.73 7.46 -14.12
C SER A 17 -18.33 7.74 -14.67
N SER A 18 -18.24 8.50 -15.78
CA SER A 18 -17.00 8.95 -16.40
C SER A 18 -16.40 10.17 -15.71
N THR A 19 -17.19 10.93 -14.95
CA THR A 19 -16.81 12.27 -14.44
C THR A 19 -16.85 12.39 -12.91
N SER A 20 -17.12 11.30 -12.19
CA SER A 20 -17.25 11.32 -10.72
C SER A 20 -16.32 10.35 -10.02
N ASP A 21 -15.98 10.68 -8.77
CA ASP A 21 -15.19 9.84 -7.88
C ASP A 21 -15.87 8.47 -7.69
N GLN A 22 -15.08 7.40 -7.80
CA GLN A 22 -15.57 6.03 -7.67
C GLN A 22 -14.52 5.06 -7.12
N ILE A 23 -14.98 4.11 -6.31
CA ILE A 23 -14.17 2.98 -5.85
C ILE A 23 -13.82 2.08 -7.04
N ILE A 24 -12.55 1.70 -7.15
CA ILE A 24 -12.05 0.87 -8.23
C ILE A 24 -12.13 -0.59 -7.78
N LYS A 25 -12.71 -1.45 -8.63
CA LYS A 25 -12.74 -2.89 -8.39
C LYS A 25 -11.32 -3.45 -8.30
N LYS A 26 -10.99 -4.09 -7.18
CA LYS A 26 -9.71 -4.75 -7.00
C LYS A 26 -9.61 -5.98 -7.90
N THR A 27 -8.63 -5.96 -8.80
CA THR A 27 -8.07 -7.16 -9.44
C THR A 27 -6.69 -7.42 -8.85
N PRO A 28 -6.13 -8.64 -8.97
CA PRO A 28 -4.80 -8.96 -8.43
C PRO A 28 -3.68 -8.00 -8.88
N LEU A 29 -3.84 -7.38 -10.05
CA LEU A 29 -2.87 -6.44 -10.63
C LEU A 29 -3.24 -4.97 -10.46
N THR A 30 -4.43 -4.62 -9.96
CA THR A 30 -4.87 -3.21 -9.84
C THR A 30 -3.91 -2.41 -8.98
N GLY A 31 -3.48 -2.94 -7.83
CA GLY A 31 -2.53 -2.25 -6.96
C GLY A 31 -1.16 -2.03 -7.61
N ALA A 32 -0.66 -3.01 -8.37
CA ALA A 32 0.62 -2.88 -9.08
C ALA A 32 0.53 -1.85 -10.21
N ARG A 33 -0.59 -1.84 -10.96
CA ARG A 33 -0.86 -0.84 -12.00
C ARG A 33 -0.93 0.58 -11.42
N ILE A 34 -1.65 0.79 -10.31
CA ILE A 34 -1.74 2.10 -9.65
C ILE A 34 -0.36 2.58 -9.20
N VAL A 35 0.47 1.69 -8.63
CA VAL A 35 1.83 2.06 -8.20
C VAL A 35 2.70 2.42 -9.40
N ALA A 36 2.62 1.66 -10.50
CA ALA A 36 3.36 1.94 -11.72
C ALA A 36 2.93 3.26 -12.37
N ASP A 37 1.62 3.52 -12.43
CA ASP A 37 1.05 4.76 -12.94
C ASP A 37 1.50 5.98 -12.12
N LYS A 38 1.38 5.90 -10.78
CA LYS A 38 1.90 6.92 -9.87
C LYS A 38 3.40 7.15 -10.07
N LEU A 39 4.18 6.09 -10.27
CA LEU A 39 5.62 6.22 -10.49
C LEU A 39 5.93 7.02 -11.76
N VAL A 40 5.31 6.63 -12.88
CA VAL A 40 5.49 7.28 -14.18
C VAL A 40 5.07 8.75 -14.08
N ASN A 41 3.88 9.03 -13.56
CA ASN A 41 3.37 10.39 -13.43
C ASN A 41 4.21 11.22 -12.44
N SER A 42 4.75 10.61 -11.38
CA SER A 42 5.64 11.31 -10.44
C SER A 42 6.91 11.80 -11.13
N VAL A 43 7.53 10.97 -11.98
CA VAL A 43 8.77 11.32 -12.69
C VAL A 43 8.53 12.29 -13.85
N PHE A 44 7.53 12.02 -14.67
CA PHE A 44 7.35 12.72 -15.95
C PHE A 44 6.36 13.87 -15.90
N THR A 45 5.54 13.99 -14.85
CA THR A 45 4.48 15.01 -14.76
C THR A 45 4.60 15.83 -13.48
N TYR A 46 4.57 15.19 -12.30
CA TYR A 46 4.51 15.90 -11.02
C TYR A 46 5.81 16.61 -10.67
N ALA A 47 6.97 15.96 -10.89
CA ALA A 47 8.26 16.59 -10.63
C ALA A 47 8.52 17.83 -11.51
N PRO A 48 8.32 17.78 -12.85
CA PRO A 48 8.39 18.97 -13.68
C PRO A 48 7.42 20.08 -13.26
N LYS A 49 6.14 19.75 -12.99
CA LYS A 49 5.12 20.72 -12.53
C LYS A 49 5.53 21.39 -11.21
N GLY A 50 6.00 20.61 -10.25
CA GLY A 50 6.50 21.12 -8.97
C GLY A 50 7.72 22.03 -9.13
N MET A 51 8.67 21.67 -10.00
CA MET A 51 9.86 22.49 -10.30
C MET A 51 9.51 23.80 -11.03
N GLN A 52 8.45 23.80 -11.84
CA GLN A 52 7.95 24.97 -12.56
C GLN A 52 7.04 25.86 -11.70
N GLY A 53 6.67 25.42 -10.49
CA GLY A 53 5.75 26.16 -9.62
C GLY A 53 4.32 26.22 -10.16
N SER A 54 3.87 25.17 -10.88
CA SER A 54 2.53 25.10 -11.46
C SER A 54 1.45 25.30 -10.40
N ARG A 55 0.45 26.15 -10.70
CA ARG A 55 -0.69 26.45 -9.82
C ARG A 55 -1.60 25.23 -9.61
N ASN A 56 -1.53 24.25 -10.50
CA ASN A 56 -2.27 22.99 -10.40
C ASN A 56 -1.55 21.91 -9.59
N SER A 57 -0.32 22.18 -9.12
CA SER A 57 0.42 21.25 -8.25
C SER A 57 -0.31 21.11 -6.92
N ASN A 58 -0.79 19.91 -6.62
CA ASN A 58 -1.57 19.67 -5.41
C ASN A 58 -0.84 18.75 -4.40
N PHE A 59 -1.41 18.61 -3.22
CA PHE A 59 -0.82 17.83 -2.13
C PHE A 59 -0.65 16.33 -2.47
N TYR A 60 -1.53 15.78 -3.30
CA TYR A 60 -1.42 14.40 -3.76
C TYR A 60 -0.19 14.19 -4.66
N GLU A 61 0.08 15.13 -5.57
CA GLU A 61 1.28 15.12 -6.39
C GLU A 61 2.53 15.17 -5.52
N PHE A 62 2.55 16.06 -4.52
CA PHE A 62 3.62 16.15 -3.54
C PHE A 62 3.88 14.82 -2.80
N LEU A 63 2.83 14.19 -2.28
CA LEU A 63 2.96 12.90 -1.60
C LEU A 63 3.40 11.77 -2.54
N SER A 64 2.95 11.81 -3.81
CA SER A 64 3.32 10.82 -4.82
C SER A 64 4.80 10.94 -5.21
N MET A 65 5.33 12.18 -5.24
CA MET A 65 6.75 12.44 -5.41
C MET A 65 7.62 11.86 -4.28
N GLY A 66 7.08 11.52 -3.11
CA GLY A 66 7.83 10.86 -2.03
C GLY A 66 8.44 9.49 -2.39
N LEU A 67 7.98 8.86 -3.48
CA LEU A 67 8.60 7.66 -4.05
C LEU A 67 9.85 7.98 -4.89
N ILE A 68 9.95 9.18 -5.47
CA ILE A 68 11.05 9.60 -6.35
C ILE A 68 12.39 9.57 -5.60
N PRO A 69 12.56 10.13 -4.39
CA PRO A 69 13.85 10.06 -3.69
C PRO A 69 14.34 8.62 -3.47
N ASN A 70 13.43 7.68 -3.22
CA ASN A 70 13.83 6.28 -3.02
C ASN A 70 14.31 5.63 -4.33
N ILE A 71 13.64 5.91 -5.44
CA ILE A 71 13.94 5.31 -6.75
C ILE A 71 15.07 6.03 -7.46
N THR A 72 15.03 7.36 -7.51
CA THR A 72 16.12 8.21 -7.99
C THR A 72 17.37 8.02 -7.12
N GLY A 73 17.23 7.96 -5.80
CA GLY A 73 18.34 7.63 -4.89
C GLY A 73 18.91 6.23 -5.15
N SER A 74 18.05 5.22 -5.37
CA SER A 74 18.50 3.88 -5.76
C SER A 74 19.25 3.89 -7.09
N ALA A 75 18.67 4.50 -8.12
CA ALA A 75 19.23 4.56 -9.47
C ALA A 75 20.53 5.37 -9.48
N MET A 76 20.58 6.47 -8.74
CA MET A 76 21.76 7.31 -8.58
C MET A 76 22.85 6.59 -7.79
N LEU A 77 22.55 5.86 -6.73
CA LEU A 77 23.54 5.02 -6.04
C LEU A 77 24.05 3.92 -6.95
N ILE A 78 23.17 3.21 -7.67
CA ILE A 78 23.57 2.21 -8.68
C ILE A 78 24.49 2.85 -9.74
N ALA A 79 24.12 4.01 -10.26
CA ALA A 79 24.89 4.73 -11.28
C ALA A 79 26.23 5.22 -10.73
N LEU A 80 26.25 5.84 -9.55
CA LEU A 80 27.46 6.28 -8.86
C LEU A 80 28.38 5.12 -8.56
N PHE A 81 27.86 3.97 -8.11
CA PHE A 81 28.70 2.80 -7.89
C PHE A 81 29.24 2.23 -9.20
N ASN A 82 28.44 2.16 -10.26
CA ASN A 82 28.92 1.71 -11.57
C ASN A 82 29.94 2.68 -12.20
N LEU A 83 29.75 3.99 -12.05
CA LEU A 83 30.65 5.04 -12.52
C LEU A 83 31.92 5.17 -11.66
N ALA A 84 31.81 5.05 -10.34
CA ALA A 84 32.96 5.02 -9.45
C ALA A 84 33.80 3.77 -9.73
N ASN A 85 33.17 2.61 -9.93
CA ASN A 85 33.87 1.38 -10.34
C ASN A 85 34.65 1.58 -11.64
N SER A 86 34.12 2.31 -12.63
CA SER A 86 34.84 2.57 -13.88
C SER A 86 36.08 3.46 -13.72
N LYS A 87 36.26 4.13 -12.56
CA LYS A 87 37.44 4.96 -12.25
C LYS A 87 38.57 4.20 -11.55
N PHE A 88 38.34 3.00 -11.01
CA PHE A 88 39.37 2.19 -10.35
C PHE A 88 40.14 1.28 -11.34
N ARG A 89 41.45 1.05 -11.08
CA ARG A 89 42.27 0.05 -11.80
C ARG A 89 41.93 -1.38 -11.31
N ASN A 90 42.14 -2.40 -12.15
CA ASN A 90 41.99 -3.81 -11.75
C ASN A 90 43.17 -4.15 -10.84
N PRO A 91 42.99 -4.40 -9.53
CA PRO A 91 41.94 -5.22 -8.90
C PRO A 91 40.95 -4.49 -7.97
N ASP A 92 41.19 -3.23 -7.63
CA ASP A 92 40.38 -2.45 -6.67
C ASP A 92 38.94 -2.24 -7.14
N ARG A 93 38.74 -2.20 -8.47
CA ARG A 93 37.41 -2.16 -9.11
C ARG A 93 36.53 -3.35 -8.71
N ALA A 94 37.11 -4.55 -8.55
CA ALA A 94 36.33 -5.74 -8.21
C ALA A 94 35.88 -5.71 -6.74
N PHE A 95 36.76 -5.22 -5.84
CA PHE A 95 36.45 -5.08 -4.42
C PHE A 95 35.49 -3.93 -4.13
N ALA A 96 35.59 -2.79 -4.83
CA ALA A 96 34.68 -1.65 -4.71
C ALA A 96 33.26 -1.94 -5.26
N ALA A 97 33.14 -2.86 -6.22
CA ALA A 97 31.86 -3.25 -6.79
C ALA A 97 30.96 -4.04 -5.83
N ILE A 98 31.54 -4.76 -4.88
CA ILE A 98 30.80 -5.57 -3.90
C ILE A 98 29.95 -4.70 -2.95
N PRO A 99 30.50 -3.74 -2.19
CA PRO A 99 29.71 -2.90 -1.30
C PRO A 99 28.70 -2.04 -2.07
N GLY A 100 29.06 -1.55 -3.26
CA GLY A 100 28.14 -0.77 -4.09
C GLY A 100 26.90 -1.54 -4.54
N ARG A 101 27.07 -2.82 -4.92
CA ARG A 101 25.94 -3.70 -5.26
C ARG A 101 25.07 -4.03 -4.04
N LYS A 102 25.67 -4.31 -2.88
CA LYS A 102 24.92 -4.54 -1.65
C LYS A 102 24.08 -3.33 -1.26
N MET A 103 24.63 -2.11 -1.40
CA MET A 103 23.87 -0.89 -1.14
C MET A 103 22.71 -0.71 -2.13
N ALA A 104 22.95 -0.93 -3.43
CA ALA A 104 21.91 -0.89 -4.45
C ALA A 104 20.76 -1.88 -4.19
N TYR A 105 21.09 -3.16 -3.97
CA TYR A 105 20.10 -4.17 -3.60
C TYR A 105 19.44 -3.84 -2.26
N GLY A 106 20.17 -3.24 -1.32
CA GLY A 106 19.67 -2.78 -0.03
C GLY A 106 18.52 -1.80 -0.17
N VAL A 107 18.63 -0.78 -1.02
CA VAL A 107 17.54 0.19 -1.21
C VAL A 107 16.33 -0.44 -1.91
N VAL A 108 16.57 -1.30 -2.90
CA VAL A 108 15.49 -2.06 -3.56
C VAL A 108 14.76 -2.95 -2.56
N PHE A 109 15.50 -3.69 -1.74
CA PHE A 109 14.93 -4.61 -0.76
C PHE A 109 14.31 -3.89 0.42
N TYR A 110 14.80 -2.70 0.78
CA TYR A 110 14.14 -1.80 1.72
C TYR A 110 12.74 -1.42 1.22
N ALA A 111 12.63 -0.98 -0.04
CA ALA A 111 11.34 -0.62 -0.62
C ALA A 111 10.40 -1.83 -0.73
N LEU A 112 10.90 -2.97 -1.20
CA LEU A 112 10.13 -4.22 -1.30
C LEU A 112 9.69 -4.73 0.09
N GLY A 113 10.58 -4.72 1.07
CA GLY A 113 10.29 -5.11 2.45
C GLY A 113 9.23 -4.20 3.06
N LYS A 114 9.38 -2.87 2.94
CA LYS A 114 8.38 -1.90 3.41
C LYS A 114 7.00 -2.12 2.78
N TRP A 115 6.98 -2.39 1.48
CA TRP A 115 5.74 -2.70 0.75
C TRP A 115 5.12 -4.03 1.21
N LEU A 116 5.90 -5.10 1.32
CA LEU A 116 5.43 -6.42 1.79
C LEU A 116 4.90 -6.36 3.23
N GLY A 117 5.64 -5.73 4.15
CA GLY A 117 5.21 -5.56 5.53
C GLY A 117 3.89 -4.80 5.64
N SER A 118 3.71 -3.78 4.81
CA SER A 118 2.43 -3.06 4.71
C SER A 118 1.30 -3.96 4.21
N LYS A 119 1.55 -4.78 3.18
CA LYS A 119 0.57 -5.71 2.60
C LYS A 119 0.13 -6.78 3.59
N PHE A 120 1.07 -7.35 4.35
CA PHE A 120 0.75 -8.37 5.35
C PHE A 120 -0.16 -7.82 6.46
N ILE A 121 0.13 -6.63 6.98
CA ILE A 121 -0.74 -5.94 7.95
C ILE A 121 -2.13 -5.70 7.36
N ASN A 122 -2.21 -5.07 6.17
CA ASN A 122 -3.50 -4.70 5.57
C ASN A 122 -4.37 -5.93 5.30
N LYS A 123 -3.79 -6.99 4.72
CA LYS A 123 -4.53 -8.23 4.41
C LYS A 123 -4.96 -8.96 5.68
N GLY A 124 -4.12 -8.96 6.72
CA GLY A 124 -4.46 -9.57 8.01
C GLY A 124 -5.60 -8.83 8.72
N ILE A 125 -5.61 -7.50 8.64
CA ILE A 125 -6.69 -6.67 9.18
C ILE A 125 -7.97 -6.87 8.38
N GLU A 126 -7.91 -6.77 7.05
CA GLU A 126 -9.05 -7.03 6.16
C GLU A 126 -9.69 -8.39 6.42
N HIS A 127 -8.88 -9.44 6.63
CA HIS A 127 -9.40 -10.77 6.94
C HIS A 127 -10.18 -10.82 8.27
N LYS A 128 -9.68 -10.13 9.30
CA LYS A 128 -10.27 -10.11 10.64
C LYS A 128 -11.46 -9.17 10.77
N THR A 129 -11.39 -7.97 10.20
CA THR A 129 -12.39 -6.91 10.39
C THR A 129 -13.31 -6.70 9.19
N GLY A 130 -12.92 -7.18 8.00
CA GLY A 130 -13.59 -6.85 6.74
C GLY A 130 -13.24 -5.46 6.21
N ILE A 131 -12.42 -4.69 6.93
CA ILE A 131 -12.04 -3.32 6.55
C ILE A 131 -10.82 -3.39 5.63
N ASP A 132 -11.05 -3.09 4.37
CA ASP A 132 -10.00 -3.01 3.36
C ASP A 132 -9.32 -1.63 3.35
N LEU A 133 -8.24 -1.49 4.14
CA LEU A 133 -7.45 -0.26 4.26
C LEU A 133 -6.77 0.18 2.96
N GLU A 134 -6.71 -0.69 1.95
CA GLU A 134 -6.14 -0.38 0.64
C GLU A 134 -7.20 -0.23 -0.45
N MET A 135 -8.47 -0.06 -0.07
CA MET A 135 -9.57 0.14 -1.00
C MET A 135 -9.29 1.37 -1.89
N PRO A 136 -9.00 1.18 -3.18
CA PRO A 136 -8.62 2.28 -4.05
C PRO A 136 -9.85 2.97 -4.62
N TYR A 137 -9.79 4.30 -4.80
CA TYR A 137 -10.78 5.05 -5.54
C TYR A 137 -10.09 6.00 -6.54
N LYS A 138 -10.75 6.22 -7.68
CA LYS A 138 -10.37 7.27 -8.63
C LYS A 138 -10.98 8.58 -8.17
N LYS A 139 -10.19 9.64 -8.12
CA LYS A 139 -10.63 11.01 -7.95
C LYS A 139 -10.47 11.74 -9.28
N VAL A 140 -11.51 12.41 -9.75
CA VAL A 140 -11.41 13.25 -10.95
C VAL A 140 -11.16 14.68 -10.50
N VAL A 141 -10.04 15.26 -10.92
CA VAL A 141 -9.64 16.63 -10.61
C VAL A 141 -9.65 17.45 -11.90
N THR A 142 -10.34 18.58 -11.87
CA THR A 142 -10.29 19.56 -12.97
C THR A 142 -9.12 20.50 -12.73
N GLU A 143 -8.22 20.61 -13.71
CA GLU A 143 -7.09 21.55 -13.67
C GLU A 143 -7.53 22.93 -14.14
N LEU A 144 -6.93 23.98 -13.58
CA LEU A 144 -7.11 25.36 -14.05
C LEU A 144 -6.24 25.58 -15.31
N PRO A 145 -6.72 26.32 -16.31
CA PRO A 145 -5.91 26.65 -17.48
C PRO A 145 -4.68 27.47 -17.09
N GLU A 146 -3.50 27.06 -17.57
CA GLU A 146 -2.23 27.74 -17.23
C GLU A 146 -1.77 28.72 -18.32
N HIS A 147 -2.26 28.58 -19.56
CA HIS A 147 -1.89 29.39 -20.72
C HIS A 147 -3.15 29.89 -21.45
N GLU A 148 -3.05 31.02 -22.18
CA GLU A 148 -4.16 31.51 -23.01
C GLU A 148 -4.48 30.49 -24.11
N GLY A 149 -5.71 29.96 -24.11
CA GLY A 149 -6.17 28.93 -25.04
C GLY A 149 -6.12 27.49 -24.51
N ASP A 150 -5.71 27.28 -23.26
CA ASP A 150 -5.69 25.97 -22.63
C ASP A 150 -7.13 25.51 -22.29
N THR A 151 -7.50 24.29 -22.69
CA THR A 151 -8.83 23.71 -22.39
C THR A 151 -8.83 23.09 -21.00
N ASP A 152 -9.95 23.13 -20.28
CA ASP A 152 -10.09 22.45 -18.98
C ASP A 152 -9.71 20.96 -19.08
N LEU A 153 -8.52 20.62 -18.60
CA LEU A 153 -8.03 19.24 -18.56
C LEU A 153 -8.59 18.57 -17.29
N THR A 154 -9.32 17.47 -17.48
CA THR A 154 -9.72 16.59 -16.37
C THR A 154 -8.66 15.50 -16.20
N ARG A 155 -8.18 15.35 -14.97
CA ARG A 155 -7.15 14.38 -14.62
C ARG A 155 -7.67 13.39 -13.59
N VAL A 156 -7.15 12.16 -13.64
CA VAL A 156 -7.51 11.10 -12.71
C VAL A 156 -6.38 10.89 -11.69
N GLU A 157 -6.73 10.96 -10.41
CA GLU A 157 -5.85 10.65 -9.28
C GLU A 157 -6.31 9.37 -8.59
N TYR A 158 -5.36 8.61 -8.04
CA TYR A 158 -5.66 7.33 -7.38
C TYR A 158 -5.44 7.43 -5.88
N HIS A 159 -6.51 7.39 -5.11
CA HIS A 159 -6.49 7.50 -3.65
C HIS A 159 -6.95 6.22 -2.98
N ARG A 160 -6.85 6.15 -1.65
CA ARG A 160 -7.51 5.13 -0.84
C ARG A 160 -8.62 5.74 0.00
N VAL A 161 -9.71 4.99 0.15
CA VAL A 161 -10.89 5.41 0.93
C VAL A 161 -10.53 5.74 2.38
N PHE A 162 -9.55 5.01 2.94
CA PHE A 162 -9.06 5.15 4.31
C PHE A 162 -7.67 5.83 4.36
N GLU A 163 -7.41 6.82 3.50
CA GLU A 163 -6.17 7.61 3.55
C GLU A 163 -6.02 8.42 4.84
N SER A 164 -7.13 8.89 5.40
CA SER A 164 -7.21 9.58 6.69
C SER A 164 -8.20 8.88 7.60
N ALA A 165 -7.90 8.84 8.89
CA ALA A 165 -8.84 8.37 9.91
C ALA A 165 -9.94 9.41 10.20
N ASP A 166 -9.61 10.70 10.04
CA ASP A 166 -10.52 11.80 10.34
C ASP A 166 -11.52 12.02 9.20
N PHE A 167 -11.02 11.88 7.96
CA PHE A 167 -11.80 12.07 6.73
C PHE A 167 -11.80 10.83 5.82
N PRO A 168 -12.29 9.66 6.27
CA PRO A 168 -12.51 8.54 5.36
C PRO A 168 -13.60 8.87 4.34
N ARG A 169 -13.45 8.39 3.10
CA ARG A 169 -14.44 8.57 2.02
C ARG A 169 -15.63 7.60 2.16
N PHE A 170 -16.33 7.66 3.28
CA PHE A 170 -17.53 6.86 3.54
C PHE A 170 -18.67 7.17 2.55
N ASP A 171 -18.70 8.39 2.00
CA ASP A 171 -19.58 8.80 0.91
C ASP A 171 -19.46 7.86 -0.30
N LEU A 172 -18.23 7.49 -0.69
CA LEU A 172 -17.98 6.60 -1.82
C LEU A 172 -18.40 5.16 -1.53
N ILE A 173 -18.27 4.72 -0.27
CA ILE A 173 -18.72 3.39 0.16
C ILE A 173 -20.25 3.30 0.05
N ASN A 174 -20.96 4.30 0.57
CA ASN A 174 -22.42 4.36 0.53
C ASN A 174 -22.93 4.41 -0.91
N LYS A 175 -22.32 5.26 -1.76
CA LYS A 175 -22.64 5.35 -3.19
C LYS A 175 -22.42 4.03 -3.93
N MET A 176 -21.36 3.28 -3.60
CA MET A 176 -21.11 1.95 -4.16
C MET A 176 -22.19 0.94 -3.73
N GLY A 177 -22.64 1.01 -2.48
CA GLY A 177 -23.74 0.18 -1.97
C GLY A 177 -25.07 0.49 -2.68
N GLU A 178 -25.40 1.77 -2.84
CA GLU A 178 -26.59 2.23 -3.55
C GLU A 178 -26.63 1.73 -5.00
N GLN A 179 -25.49 1.79 -5.71
CA GLN A 179 -25.36 1.22 -7.05
C GLN A 179 -25.58 -0.30 -7.11
N GLN A 180 -25.40 -1.00 -5.99
CA GLN A 180 -25.63 -2.44 -5.84
C GLN A 180 -27.01 -2.75 -5.24
N GLY A 181 -27.87 -1.75 -5.09
CA GLY A 181 -29.24 -1.90 -4.56
C GLY A 181 -29.33 -1.95 -3.04
N ASN A 182 -28.23 -1.81 -2.30
CA ASN A 182 -28.22 -1.71 -0.83
C ASN A 182 -27.08 -0.81 -0.35
N ARG A 183 -27.43 0.40 0.09
CA ARG A 183 -26.50 1.39 0.67
C ARG A 183 -25.62 0.81 1.79
N PHE A 184 -26.18 -0.07 2.62
CA PHE A 184 -25.53 -0.60 3.82
C PHE A 184 -24.72 -1.87 3.59
N LEU A 185 -24.64 -2.38 2.36
CA LEU A 185 -24.02 -3.67 2.04
C LEU A 185 -22.59 -3.83 2.59
N TRP A 186 -21.78 -2.77 2.57
CA TRP A 186 -20.42 -2.81 3.10
C TRP A 186 -20.40 -2.80 4.63
N TRP A 187 -21.22 -1.94 5.24
CA TRP A 187 -21.37 -1.84 6.68
C TRP A 187 -21.90 -3.13 7.31
N ASP A 188 -22.88 -3.79 6.66
CA ASP A 188 -23.42 -5.08 7.08
C ASP A 188 -22.35 -6.18 7.12
N LYS A 189 -21.42 -6.19 6.17
CA LYS A 189 -20.31 -7.16 6.15
C LYS A 189 -19.40 -6.97 7.35
N ILE A 190 -19.16 -5.73 7.76
CA ILE A 190 -18.36 -5.40 8.93
C ILE A 190 -19.14 -5.71 10.20
N ALA A 191 -20.43 -5.39 10.25
CA ALA A 191 -21.32 -5.72 11.36
C ALA A 191 -21.27 -7.22 11.70
N LYS A 192 -21.37 -8.07 10.67
CA LYS A 192 -21.24 -9.53 10.80
C LYS A 192 -19.89 -9.95 11.35
N LYS A 193 -18.79 -9.28 10.94
CA LYS A 193 -17.44 -9.54 11.45
C LYS A 193 -17.25 -9.05 12.90
N MET A 194 -17.96 -8.01 13.30
CA MET A 194 -17.99 -7.52 14.68
C MET A 194 -18.78 -8.45 15.62
N GLY A 195 -19.73 -9.24 15.09
CA GLY A 195 -20.49 -10.24 15.83
C GLY A 195 -22.00 -9.98 15.89
N PHE A 196 -22.51 -8.95 15.20
CA PHE A 196 -23.95 -8.71 15.12
C PHE A 196 -24.65 -9.86 14.36
N LYS A 197 -25.66 -10.45 15.00
CA LYS A 197 -26.44 -11.57 14.44
C LYS A 197 -27.60 -11.10 13.56
N THR A 198 -28.17 -9.94 13.90
CA THR A 198 -29.25 -9.29 13.17
C THR A 198 -28.72 -8.12 12.34
N PRO A 199 -29.33 -7.81 11.18
CA PRO A 199 -29.07 -6.58 10.46
C PRO A 199 -29.38 -5.38 11.37
N LEU A 200 -28.49 -4.40 11.41
CA LEU A 200 -28.72 -3.16 12.16
C LEU A 200 -29.59 -2.22 11.33
N ASN A 201 -30.37 -1.37 12.01
CA ASN A 201 -31.18 -0.35 11.34
C ASN A 201 -30.32 0.76 10.72
N SER A 202 -29.23 1.14 11.40
CA SER A 202 -28.28 2.19 10.99
C SER A 202 -26.83 1.73 11.18
N PRO A 203 -26.38 0.73 10.40
CA PRO A 203 -25.06 0.11 10.58
C PRO A 203 -23.91 1.10 10.31
N ASP A 204 -24.12 2.11 9.46
CA ASP A 204 -23.12 3.15 9.19
C ASP A 204 -22.81 3.97 10.45
N GLN A 205 -23.81 4.42 11.18
CA GLN A 205 -23.61 5.21 12.41
C GLN A 205 -22.99 4.39 13.53
N THR A 206 -23.46 3.15 13.73
CA THR A 206 -22.99 2.29 14.84
C THR A 206 -21.54 1.83 14.66
N ILE A 207 -21.11 1.60 13.41
CA ILE A 207 -19.84 0.93 13.12
C ILE A 207 -18.73 1.92 12.76
N GLN A 208 -19.07 3.13 12.29
CA GLN A 208 -18.12 4.11 11.79
C GLN A 208 -17.00 4.46 12.78
N ASP A 209 -17.32 4.68 14.05
CA ASP A 209 -16.30 4.99 15.07
C ASP A 209 -15.36 3.81 15.29
N LYS A 210 -15.88 2.58 15.23
CA LYS A 210 -15.05 1.39 15.32
C LYS A 210 -14.14 1.22 14.10
N VAL A 211 -14.64 1.55 12.92
CA VAL A 211 -13.85 1.55 11.68
C VAL A 211 -12.72 2.57 11.79
N ARG A 212 -13.00 3.79 12.27
CA ARG A 212 -11.97 4.83 12.52
C ARG A 212 -10.91 4.36 13.50
N GLU A 213 -11.31 3.76 14.62
CA GLU A 213 -10.40 3.20 15.61
C GLU A 213 -9.46 2.15 14.98
N VAL A 214 -10.01 1.25 14.16
CA VAL A 214 -9.20 0.27 13.42
C VAL A 214 -8.26 0.96 12.44
N ILE A 215 -8.70 1.98 11.68
CA ILE A 215 -7.83 2.70 10.74
C ILE A 215 -6.64 3.33 11.45
N VAL A 216 -6.84 4.00 12.58
CA VAL A 216 -5.76 4.63 13.36
C VAL A 216 -4.76 3.57 13.82
N LYS A 217 -5.24 2.53 14.53
CA LYS A 217 -4.37 1.47 15.07
C LYS A 217 -3.64 0.71 13.97
N ALA A 218 -4.33 0.45 12.86
CA ALA A 218 -3.78 -0.21 11.69
C ALA A 218 -2.70 0.61 11.01
N THR A 219 -2.89 1.92 10.90
CA THR A 219 -1.92 2.84 10.32
C THR A 219 -0.63 2.83 11.13
N SER A 220 -0.72 2.91 12.47
CA SER A 220 0.44 2.80 13.35
C SER A 220 1.13 1.43 13.23
N ALA A 221 0.36 0.34 13.26
CA ALA A 221 0.89 -1.02 13.10
C ALA A 221 1.60 -1.22 11.75
N LYS A 222 1.01 -0.68 10.68
CA LYS A 222 1.57 -0.69 9.33
C LYS A 222 2.89 0.07 9.28
N TYR A 223 2.96 1.27 9.86
CA TYR A 223 4.22 2.02 9.92
C TYR A 223 5.31 1.20 10.60
N ILE A 224 5.09 0.74 11.84
CA ILE A 224 6.08 -0.03 12.61
C ILE A 224 6.52 -1.29 11.86
N SER A 225 5.55 -2.14 11.47
CA SER A 225 5.85 -3.41 10.79
C SER A 225 6.55 -3.17 9.45
N SER A 226 6.15 -2.16 8.68
CA SER A 226 6.76 -1.88 7.38
C SER A 226 8.26 -1.56 7.50
N TYR A 227 8.69 -0.80 8.52
CA TYR A 227 10.10 -0.51 8.72
C TYR A 227 10.91 -1.72 9.21
N ILE A 228 10.31 -2.59 10.03
CA ILE A 228 10.96 -3.84 10.46
C ILE A 228 11.15 -4.78 9.26
N TRP A 229 10.15 -4.89 8.39
CA TRP A 229 10.27 -5.64 7.14
C TRP A 229 11.26 -5.00 6.16
N ALA A 230 11.37 -3.67 6.15
CA ALA A 230 12.37 -2.95 5.36
C ALA A 230 13.80 -3.25 5.86
N ALA A 231 14.01 -3.26 7.17
CA ALA A 231 15.28 -3.65 7.79
C ALA A 231 15.65 -5.11 7.48
N LEU A 232 14.67 -6.03 7.54
CA LEU A 232 14.85 -7.41 7.10
C LEU A 232 15.25 -7.47 5.61
N GLY A 233 14.62 -6.67 4.75
CA GLY A 233 14.99 -6.55 3.34
C GLY A 233 16.45 -6.10 3.15
N VAL A 234 16.87 -5.04 3.82
CA VAL A 234 18.27 -4.57 3.77
C VAL A 234 19.23 -5.67 4.25
N ALA A 235 18.88 -6.36 5.34
CA ALA A 235 19.69 -7.46 5.87
C ALA A 235 19.82 -8.63 4.89
N LEU A 236 18.77 -8.97 4.15
CA LEU A 236 18.81 -9.96 3.07
C LEU A 236 19.72 -9.51 1.91
N ALA A 237 19.65 -8.24 1.52
CA ALA A 237 20.51 -7.69 0.47
C ALA A 237 22.00 -7.61 0.88
N ALA A 238 22.29 -7.55 2.17
CA ALA A 238 23.66 -7.53 2.69
C ALA A 238 24.36 -8.91 2.66
N GLN A 239 23.61 -9.99 2.43
CA GLN A 239 24.14 -11.36 2.38
C GLN A 239 25.02 -11.61 1.15
N GLU A 240 25.88 -12.63 1.22
CA GLU A 240 26.87 -12.94 0.18
C GLU A 240 26.25 -13.28 -1.20
N PRO A 241 25.10 -13.97 -1.29
CA PRO A 241 24.44 -14.24 -2.57
C PRO A 241 24.18 -12.99 -3.42
N PHE A 242 24.04 -11.80 -2.82
CA PHE A 242 23.83 -10.53 -3.52
C PHE A 242 25.11 -9.75 -3.82
N GLU A 243 26.30 -10.29 -3.51
CA GLU A 243 27.59 -9.72 -3.91
C GLU A 243 27.82 -9.81 -5.43
N LYS A 244 27.29 -10.88 -6.03
CA LYS A 244 27.33 -11.12 -7.46
C LYS A 244 26.05 -10.61 -8.10
N PRO A 245 26.13 -10.03 -9.31
CA PRO A 245 24.94 -9.59 -10.01
C PRO A 245 24.07 -10.81 -10.33
N VAL A 246 22.77 -10.71 -10.10
CA VAL A 246 21.84 -11.73 -10.59
C VAL A 246 21.86 -11.67 -12.12
N VAL A 247 22.42 -12.72 -12.74
CA VAL A 247 22.68 -12.71 -14.18
C VAL A 247 21.43 -13.16 -14.94
N MET A 248 21.07 -12.39 -15.97
CA MET A 248 20.09 -12.84 -16.96
C MET A 248 20.76 -13.89 -17.86
N PRO A 249 20.16 -15.08 -18.07
CA PRO A 249 20.72 -16.10 -18.96
C PRO A 249 21.06 -15.51 -20.33
N VAL A 250 22.22 -15.90 -20.86
CA VAL A 250 22.75 -15.37 -22.13
C VAL A 250 22.04 -16.02 -23.33
N SER A 251 21.60 -17.27 -23.20
CA SER A 251 20.93 -18.05 -24.25
C SER A 251 19.43 -18.23 -23.96
N GLY A 252 18.64 -18.28 -25.04
CA GLY A 252 17.19 -18.54 -25.00
C GLY A 252 16.36 -17.36 -25.51
N THR A 253 15.06 -17.61 -25.71
CA THR A 253 14.09 -16.59 -26.10
C THR A 253 13.89 -15.55 -24.97
N THR A 254 13.41 -14.35 -25.28
CA THR A 254 13.18 -13.27 -24.29
C THR A 254 12.38 -13.75 -23.06
N LYS A 255 11.36 -14.59 -23.28
CA LYS A 255 10.54 -15.18 -22.20
C LYS A 255 11.34 -16.15 -21.32
N GLU A 256 12.18 -16.99 -21.91
CA GLU A 256 13.03 -17.95 -21.18
C GLU A 256 14.12 -17.23 -20.39
N ARG A 257 14.70 -16.16 -20.95
CA ARG A 257 15.68 -15.31 -20.26
C ARG A 257 15.06 -14.62 -19.04
N ILE A 258 13.84 -14.09 -19.17
CA ILE A 258 13.10 -13.51 -18.03
C ILE A 258 12.79 -14.58 -16.98
N LYS A 259 12.32 -15.76 -17.40
CA LYS A 259 12.02 -16.88 -16.48
C LYS A 259 13.28 -17.37 -15.77
N GLY A 260 14.40 -17.49 -16.48
CA GLY A 260 15.68 -17.90 -15.92
C GLY A 260 16.28 -16.86 -14.98
N PHE A 261 16.14 -15.56 -15.30
CA PHE A 261 16.47 -14.48 -14.37
C PHE A 261 15.63 -14.56 -13.10
N GLY A 262 14.31 -14.79 -13.22
CA GLY A 262 13.42 -14.98 -12.08
C GLY A 262 13.81 -16.18 -11.21
N LYS A 263 14.20 -17.31 -11.82
CA LYS A 263 14.72 -18.47 -11.10
C LYS A 263 16.03 -18.15 -10.38
N ASN A 264 16.99 -17.53 -11.05
CA ASN A 264 18.27 -17.13 -10.45
C ASN A 264 18.06 -16.16 -9.28
N PHE A 265 17.17 -15.18 -9.45
CA PHE A 265 16.80 -14.26 -8.37
C PHE A 265 16.17 -15.00 -7.19
N ALA A 266 15.25 -15.94 -7.45
CA ALA A 266 14.58 -16.71 -6.41
C ALA A 266 15.55 -17.64 -5.64
N THR A 267 16.51 -18.26 -6.34
CA THR A 267 17.58 -19.05 -5.69
C THR A 267 18.48 -18.15 -4.86
N THR A 268 18.94 -17.01 -5.40
CA THR A 268 19.75 -16.04 -4.66
C THR A 268 19.03 -15.52 -3.42
N LEU A 269 17.73 -15.23 -3.53
CA LEU A 269 16.91 -14.80 -2.40
C LEU A 269 16.75 -15.90 -1.34
N LYS A 270 16.51 -17.15 -1.76
CA LYS A 270 16.44 -18.30 -0.87
C LYS A 270 17.75 -18.52 -0.14
N ASP A 271 18.87 -18.47 -0.85
CA ASP A 271 20.19 -18.68 -0.27
C ASP A 271 20.56 -17.54 0.68
N SER A 272 20.20 -16.29 0.35
CA SER A 272 20.34 -15.15 1.26
C SER A 272 19.51 -15.32 2.53
N PHE A 273 18.27 -15.79 2.40
CA PHE A 273 17.43 -16.09 3.56
C PHE A 273 18.03 -17.21 4.43
N LEU A 274 18.52 -18.29 3.81
CA LEU A 274 19.17 -19.38 4.52
C LEU A 274 20.46 -18.93 5.21
N GLN A 275 21.26 -18.09 4.57
CA GLN A 275 22.49 -17.54 5.16
C GLN A 275 22.17 -16.60 6.32
N LEU A 276 21.15 -15.75 6.18
CA LEU A 276 20.67 -14.90 7.27
C LEU A 276 20.16 -15.75 8.45
N TYR A 277 19.40 -16.81 8.19
CA TYR A 277 18.81 -17.66 9.24
C TYR A 277 19.83 -18.59 9.93
N ASN A 278 20.79 -19.12 9.19
CA ASN A 278 21.79 -20.07 9.69
C ASN A 278 23.06 -19.38 10.20
N GLY A 279 23.28 -18.12 9.84
CA GLY A 279 24.51 -17.37 10.09
C GLY A 279 25.55 -17.56 8.99
N ASN A 280 26.39 -16.55 8.80
CA ASN A 280 27.48 -16.64 7.82
C ASN A 280 28.65 -17.46 8.40
N PRO A 281 29.18 -18.50 7.71
CA PRO A 281 30.37 -19.22 8.17
C PRO A 281 31.56 -18.27 8.40
N GLY A 282 31.94 -18.06 9.66
CA GLY A 282 33.04 -17.18 10.06
C GLY A 282 33.14 -16.94 11.56
N LYS A 283 34.07 -16.06 11.98
CA LYS A 283 34.39 -15.74 13.39
C LYS A 283 33.21 -15.22 14.22
N TYR A 284 32.11 -14.79 13.57
CA TYR A 284 30.89 -14.25 14.19
C TYR A 284 29.62 -15.04 13.81
N MET A 285 29.75 -16.33 13.50
CA MET A 285 28.64 -17.19 13.07
C MET A 285 27.47 -17.19 14.06
N TYR A 286 27.74 -17.31 15.37
CA TYR A 286 26.69 -17.30 16.40
C TYR A 286 25.96 -15.96 16.50
N ALA A 287 26.69 -14.84 16.50
CA ALA A 287 26.09 -13.50 16.56
C ALA A 287 25.26 -13.19 15.31
N SER A 288 25.79 -13.49 14.12
CA SER A 288 25.06 -13.30 12.86
C SER A 288 23.80 -14.17 12.76
N LYS A 289 23.86 -15.41 13.24
CA LYS A 289 22.70 -16.31 13.33
C LYS A 289 21.61 -15.78 14.27
N ILE A 290 22.00 -15.28 15.45
CA ILE A 290 21.05 -14.69 16.40
C ILE A 290 20.41 -13.46 15.78
N LEU A 291 21.20 -12.54 15.21
CA LEU A 291 20.70 -11.32 14.57
C LEU A 291 19.76 -11.61 13.39
N GLY A 292 20.10 -12.57 12.54
CA GLY A 292 19.25 -12.93 11.41
C GLY A 292 17.93 -13.55 11.85
N ARG A 293 17.96 -14.44 12.85
CA ARG A 293 16.74 -15.01 13.44
C ARG A 293 15.88 -13.96 14.13
N THR A 294 16.47 -13.06 14.92
CA THR A 294 15.71 -12.01 15.61
C THR A 294 15.07 -11.05 14.61
N LEU A 295 15.71 -10.73 13.48
CA LEU A 295 15.09 -9.92 12.42
C LEU A 295 13.90 -10.65 11.76
N ILE A 296 14.06 -11.92 11.41
CA ILE A 296 12.98 -12.72 10.79
C ILE A 296 11.80 -12.87 11.75
N PHE A 297 12.06 -13.34 12.98
CA PHE A 297 11.02 -13.52 13.98
C PHE A 297 10.44 -12.17 14.45
N GLY A 298 11.26 -11.13 14.52
CA GLY A 298 10.83 -9.77 14.83
C GLY A 298 9.88 -9.21 13.78
N ALA A 299 10.17 -9.41 12.49
CA ALA A 299 9.27 -9.02 11.40
C ALA A 299 7.93 -9.77 11.49
N LEU A 300 7.96 -11.10 11.67
CA LEU A 300 6.75 -11.91 11.83
C LEU A 300 5.95 -11.51 13.07
N ALA A 301 6.62 -11.36 14.22
CA ALA A 301 6.00 -10.94 15.48
C ALA A 301 5.39 -9.55 15.36
N SER A 302 6.08 -8.60 14.72
CA SER A 302 5.54 -7.25 14.48
C SER A 302 4.29 -7.27 13.63
N THR A 303 4.21 -8.17 12.66
CA THR A 303 3.01 -8.35 11.83
C THR A 303 1.86 -8.94 12.64
N VAL A 304 2.11 -10.02 13.39
CA VAL A 304 1.09 -10.67 14.22
C VAL A 304 0.58 -9.73 15.32
N LEU A 305 1.49 -9.10 16.07
CA LEU A 305 1.16 -8.14 17.12
C LEU A 305 0.49 -6.89 16.54
N GLY A 306 0.95 -6.41 15.38
CA GLY A 306 0.33 -5.29 14.67
C GLY A 306 -1.12 -5.57 14.30
N ILE A 307 -1.39 -6.73 13.69
CA ILE A 307 -2.74 -7.18 13.35
C ILE A 307 -3.57 -7.36 14.63
N PHE A 308 -3.02 -8.00 15.67
CA PHE A 308 -3.73 -8.20 16.92
C PHE A 308 -4.11 -6.88 17.58
N ASN A 309 -3.18 -5.94 17.72
CA ASN A 309 -3.43 -4.64 18.32
C ASN A 309 -4.45 -3.82 17.50
N ALA A 310 -4.32 -3.83 16.17
CA ALA A 310 -5.26 -3.13 15.27
C ALA A 310 -6.69 -3.69 15.32
N THR A 311 -6.84 -4.95 15.72
CA THR A 311 -8.15 -5.62 15.79
C THR A 311 -8.64 -5.84 17.22
N ARG A 312 -7.86 -5.39 18.22
CA ARG A 312 -8.20 -5.54 19.63
C ARG A 312 -9.46 -4.74 19.97
N GLY A 313 -10.43 -5.42 20.56
CA GLY A 313 -11.71 -4.83 20.93
C GLY A 313 -12.63 -4.55 19.74
N PHE A 314 -12.31 -5.06 18.54
CA PHE A 314 -13.16 -4.90 17.35
C PHE A 314 -14.47 -5.69 17.43
N ARG A 315 -14.43 -6.90 18.02
CA ARG A 315 -15.63 -7.70 18.25
C ARG A 315 -16.38 -7.18 19.46
N ILE A 316 -17.71 -7.22 19.38
CA ILE A 316 -18.60 -6.83 20.48
C ILE A 316 -18.59 -7.95 21.52
N ALA A 317 -18.72 -7.58 22.79
CA ALA A 317 -18.91 -8.55 23.87
C ALA A 317 -20.25 -9.27 23.67
N ASP A 318 -20.33 -10.57 23.92
CA ASP A 318 -21.52 -11.40 23.66
C ASP A 318 -22.80 -10.94 24.41
N ASN A 319 -22.69 -9.95 25.30
CA ASN A 319 -23.73 -9.49 26.21
C ASN A 319 -24.14 -8.00 26.01
N GLN A 320 -24.38 -7.54 24.78
CA GLN A 320 -25.13 -6.28 24.62
C GLN A 320 -26.64 -6.53 24.61
N PRO A 321 -27.42 -5.75 25.39
CA PRO A 321 -28.88 -5.81 25.32
C PRO A 321 -29.33 -5.39 23.92
N ASP A 322 -30.43 -5.98 23.44
CA ASP A 322 -31.03 -5.66 22.15
C ASP A 322 -31.15 -4.14 22.01
N THR A 323 -30.36 -3.56 21.11
CA THR A 323 -30.42 -2.13 20.76
C THR A 323 -31.64 -1.83 19.88
N GLN A 324 -32.71 -2.61 20.00
CA GLN A 324 -33.99 -2.24 19.45
C GLN A 324 -34.52 -1.11 20.34
N ILE A 325 -34.57 0.10 19.77
CA ILE A 325 -35.49 1.11 20.27
C ILE A 325 -36.87 0.48 20.11
N ASP A 326 -37.43 0.04 21.23
CA ASP A 326 -38.80 -0.42 21.30
C ASP A 326 -39.68 0.77 20.93
N ILE A 327 -40.33 0.67 19.78
CA ILE A 327 -41.12 1.74 19.16
C ILE A 327 -42.40 1.99 19.99
N ASP A 328 -42.78 1.01 20.82
CA ASP A 328 -43.95 1.06 21.71
C ASP A 328 -43.62 1.56 23.12
N LYS A 329 -42.34 1.87 23.41
CA LYS A 329 -41.93 2.51 24.66
C LYS A 329 -41.90 4.02 24.51
N GLU A 330 -42.74 4.71 25.28
CA GLU A 330 -42.58 6.16 25.50
C GLU A 330 -41.26 6.42 26.23
N TYR A 331 -40.39 7.21 25.60
CA TYR A 331 -39.18 7.73 26.23
C TYR A 331 -39.49 9.12 26.77
N GLU A 332 -39.43 9.28 28.10
CA GLU A 332 -39.57 10.60 28.71
C GLU A 332 -38.39 11.49 28.29
N VAL A 333 -38.72 12.62 27.67
CA VAL A 333 -37.78 13.68 27.33
C VAL A 333 -37.71 14.61 28.54
N HIS A 334 -36.57 14.62 29.24
CA HIS A 334 -36.27 15.60 30.28
C HIS A 334 -35.54 16.82 29.71
#